data_AF-A0A945YZ49-F1
#
_entry.id   AF-A0A945YZ49-F1
#
_cell.length_a   1.000
_cell.length_b   1.000
_cell.length_c   1.000
_cell.angle_alpha   90.00
_cell.angle_beta   90.00
_cell.angle_gamma   90.00
#
_symmetry.space_group_name_H-M   'P 1'
#
loop_
_entity.id
_entity.type
_entity.pdbx_description
1 polymer ?
#
loop_
_entity_poly.entity_id
_entity_poly.type
_entity_poly.pdbx_seq_one_letter_code
_entity_poly.pdbx_strand_id
1 'polypeptide(L)'
;MNKKNYIYILVIVVILSVSACARDIVEEVASAEETAIELAKTCTVVNDETSGLKMNAQEAISTWEKEPEFTPVGWEAIDVDKSVYFVTFHYRVNEIKQLWAFHVALKDGTVEKLELGEDGLDGNRYISRIISTSSYPREKLSVKVKEVFKRLIFQ
;
A
#
# COMPACT_ATOMS: atom_id res chain seq x y z
N MET A 1 10.53 43.19 -43.79
CA MET A 1 9.73 42.13 -43.14
C MET A 1 8.46 42.73 -42.56
N ASN A 2 7.30 42.29 -43.02
CA ASN A 2 5.99 42.86 -42.68
C ASN A 2 5.67 42.69 -41.19
N LYS A 3 5.17 43.75 -40.52
CA LYS A 3 4.75 43.76 -39.10
C LYS A 3 3.79 42.61 -38.74
N LYS A 4 3.06 42.06 -39.72
CA LYS A 4 2.17 40.90 -39.56
C LYS A 4 2.94 39.59 -39.22
N ASN A 5 4.16 39.40 -39.73
CA ASN A 5 4.92 38.16 -39.47
C ASN A 5 5.45 38.10 -38.04
N TYR A 6 5.74 39.24 -37.41
CA TYR A 6 6.16 39.30 -36.01
C TYR A 6 5.06 38.85 -35.04
N ILE A 7 3.81 39.21 -35.33
CA ILE A 7 2.66 38.82 -34.50
C ILE A 7 2.44 37.31 -34.56
N TYR A 8 2.56 36.70 -35.75
CA TYR A 8 2.43 35.25 -35.91
C TYR A 8 3.53 34.49 -35.17
N ILE A 9 4.78 34.95 -35.22
CA ILE A 9 5.88 34.32 -34.49
C ILE A 9 5.66 34.44 -32.97
N LEU A 10 5.20 35.60 -32.49
CA LEU A 10 4.97 35.83 -31.07
C LEU A 10 3.82 34.97 -30.52
N VAL A 11 2.75 34.78 -31.29
CA VAL A 11 1.64 33.88 -30.93
C VAL A 11 2.08 32.41 -30.91
N ILE A 12 2.88 31.97 -31.88
CA ILE A 12 3.39 30.59 -31.92
C ILE A 12 4.32 30.30 -30.72
N VAL A 13 5.17 31.25 -30.31
CA VAL A 13 6.03 31.11 -29.13
C VAL A 13 5.22 31.06 -27.82
N VAL A 14 4.13 31.83 -27.73
CA VAL A 14 3.22 31.77 -26.56
C VAL A 14 2.47 30.44 -26.52
N ILE A 15 1.98 29.93 -27.66
CA ILE A 15 1.31 28.61 -27.71
C ILE A 15 2.30 27.47 -27.38
N LEU A 16 3.54 27.54 -27.87
CA LEU A 16 4.57 26.54 -27.57
C LEU A 16 5.08 26.59 -26.13
N SER A 17 5.05 27.76 -25.47
CA SER A 17 5.42 27.87 -24.06
C SER A 17 4.30 27.41 -23.13
N VAL A 18 3.03 27.65 -23.49
CA VAL A 18 1.89 27.08 -22.74
C VAL A 18 1.84 25.55 -22.89
N SER A 19 2.18 25.00 -24.05
CA SER A 19 2.24 23.54 -24.25
C SER A 19 3.49 22.87 -23.66
N ALA A 20 4.61 23.59 -23.52
CA ALA A 20 5.79 23.09 -22.81
C ALA A 20 5.62 23.12 -21.28
N CYS A 21 4.82 24.05 -20.74
CA CYS A 21 4.46 24.10 -19.32
C CYS A 21 3.30 23.15 -18.96
N ALA A 22 2.57 22.67 -19.96
CA ALA A 22 1.62 21.57 -19.85
C ALA A 22 2.24 20.23 -20.31
N ARG A 23 3.58 20.10 -20.29
CA ARG A 23 4.18 18.77 -20.13
C ARG A 23 3.78 18.31 -18.74
N ASP A 24 2.66 17.61 -18.71
CA ASP A 24 2.36 16.49 -17.83
C ASP A 24 3.43 16.28 -16.75
N ILE A 25 3.41 17.15 -15.72
CA ILE A 25 3.53 16.66 -14.37
C ILE A 25 2.17 16.02 -14.10
N VAL A 26 1.91 14.91 -14.79
CA VAL A 26 1.24 13.80 -14.17
C VAL A 26 2.27 13.33 -13.15
N GLU A 27 2.37 14.05 -12.03
CA GLU A 27 2.45 13.33 -10.77
C GLU A 27 1.19 12.47 -10.85
N GLU A 28 1.39 11.23 -11.27
CA GLU A 28 0.42 10.18 -11.10
C GLU A 28 0.23 10.17 -9.58
N VAL A 29 -0.74 10.96 -9.10
CA VAL A 29 -1.05 11.05 -7.68
C VAL A 29 -1.57 9.65 -7.39
N ALA A 30 -0.64 8.80 -6.97
CA ALA A 30 -0.91 7.41 -6.64
C ALA A 30 -2.17 7.41 -5.79
N SER A 31 -3.10 6.53 -6.14
CA SER A 31 -4.33 6.41 -5.37
C SER A 31 -3.99 6.22 -3.89
N ALA A 32 -4.89 6.60 -3.00
CA ALA A 32 -4.66 6.43 -1.56
C ALA A 32 -4.37 4.95 -1.20
N GLU A 33 -4.91 4.01 -1.99
CA GLU A 33 -4.62 2.58 -1.93
C GLU A 33 -3.18 2.25 -2.32
N GLU A 34 -2.71 2.74 -3.48
CA GLU A 34 -1.32 2.55 -3.92
C GLU A 34 -0.32 3.19 -2.94
N THR A 35 -0.64 4.39 -2.45
CA THR A 35 0.18 5.05 -1.42
C THR A 35 0.26 4.21 -0.15
N ALA A 36 -0.85 3.58 0.27
CA ALA A 36 -0.84 2.69 1.42
C ALA A 36 0.03 1.44 1.18
N ILE A 37 -0.01 0.88 -0.03
CA ILE A 37 0.83 -0.27 -0.42
C ILE A 37 2.31 0.11 -0.41
N GLU A 38 2.67 1.26 -0.98
CA GLU A 38 4.06 1.74 -0.98
C GLU A 38 4.57 1.99 0.44
N LEU A 39 3.74 2.56 1.32
CA LEU A 39 4.09 2.70 2.73
C LEU A 39 4.26 1.33 3.41
N ALA A 40 3.38 0.36 3.16
CA ALA A 40 3.48 -0.99 3.73
C ALA A 40 4.80 -1.69 3.33
N LYS A 41 5.27 -1.49 2.09
CA LYS A 41 6.56 -2.02 1.60
C LYS A 41 7.76 -1.51 2.41
N THR A 42 7.67 -0.30 2.97
CA THR A 42 8.74 0.30 3.80
C THR A 42 8.72 -0.19 5.25
N CYS A 43 7.69 -0.94 5.68
CA CYS A 43 7.58 -1.47 7.03
C CYS A 43 8.80 -2.32 7.38
N THR A 44 9.43 -2.05 8.53
CA THR A 44 10.52 -2.90 9.01
C THR A 44 9.96 -4.25 9.47
N VAL A 45 10.55 -5.33 8.98
CA VAL A 45 10.28 -6.71 9.38
C VAL A 45 11.57 -7.27 9.98
N VAL A 46 11.46 -7.96 11.12
CA VAL A 46 12.57 -8.73 11.67
C VAL A 46 12.60 -10.07 10.95
N ASN A 47 13.69 -10.35 10.25
CA ASN A 47 13.87 -11.64 9.60
C ASN A 47 14.72 -12.52 10.51
N ASP A 48 14.13 -13.64 10.94
CA ASP A 48 14.73 -14.66 11.80
C ASP A 48 15.07 -14.19 13.23
N GLU A 49 14.34 -14.71 14.22
CA GLU A 49 14.53 -14.44 15.66
C GLU A 49 15.97 -14.72 16.13
N THR A 50 16.71 -15.54 15.39
CA THR A 50 18.10 -15.89 15.71
C THR A 50 19.14 -14.94 15.13
N SER A 51 18.83 -14.22 14.03
CA SER A 51 19.80 -13.39 13.30
C SER A 51 19.74 -11.90 13.69
N GLY A 52 18.59 -11.45 14.20
CA GLY A 52 18.37 -10.04 14.56
C GLY A 52 18.40 -9.08 13.36
N LEU A 53 18.37 -9.60 12.13
CA LEU A 53 18.44 -8.82 10.91
C LEU A 53 17.13 -8.05 10.71
N LYS A 54 17.24 -6.72 10.64
CA LYS A 54 16.12 -5.82 10.33
C LYS A 54 16.21 -5.40 8.88
N MET A 55 15.17 -5.70 8.11
CA MET A 55 15.02 -5.29 6.71
C MET A 55 13.61 -4.79 6.51
N ASN A 56 13.36 -3.93 5.53
CA ASN A 56 11.98 -3.58 5.21
C ASN A 56 11.27 -4.73 4.46
N ALA A 57 9.94 -4.66 4.38
CA ALA A 57 9.14 -5.70 3.73
C ALA A 57 9.55 -5.91 2.26
N GLN A 58 9.87 -4.83 1.54
CA GLN A 58 10.36 -4.91 0.16
C GLN A 58 11.68 -5.69 0.05
N GLU A 59 12.64 -5.43 0.93
CA GLU A 59 13.93 -6.12 1.01
C GLU A 59 13.75 -7.61 1.39
N ALA A 60 12.87 -7.90 2.33
CA ALA A 60 12.53 -9.27 2.73
C ALA A 60 11.96 -10.06 1.55
N ILE A 61 10.95 -9.50 0.89
CA ILE A 61 10.31 -10.13 -0.27
C ILE A 61 11.31 -10.33 -1.41
N SER A 62 12.12 -9.31 -1.72
CA SER A 62 13.15 -9.42 -2.78
C SER A 62 14.20 -10.50 -2.49
N THR A 63 14.44 -10.77 -1.20
CA THR A 63 15.34 -11.85 -0.77
C THR A 63 14.67 -13.21 -0.96
N TRP A 64 13.43 -13.36 -0.50
CA TRP A 64 12.69 -14.61 -0.58
C TRP A 64 12.25 -14.98 -1.99
N GLU A 65 12.02 -14.03 -2.88
CA GLU A 65 11.75 -14.29 -4.31
C GLU A 65 12.86 -15.06 -5.02
N LYS A 66 14.05 -15.12 -4.43
CA LYS A 66 15.18 -15.94 -4.93
C LYS A 66 15.08 -17.40 -4.48
N GLU A 67 14.24 -17.71 -3.51
CA GLU A 67 14.02 -19.05 -2.99
C GLU A 67 13.02 -19.79 -3.90
N PRO A 68 13.33 -21.03 -4.33
CA PRO A 68 12.51 -21.75 -5.31
C PRO A 68 11.11 -22.11 -4.81
N GLU A 69 10.90 -22.11 -3.49
CA GLU A 69 9.63 -22.42 -2.84
C GLU A 69 8.72 -21.20 -2.66
N PHE A 70 9.26 -19.99 -2.79
CA PHE A 70 8.53 -18.75 -2.59
C PHE A 70 7.94 -18.25 -3.91
N THR A 71 6.67 -17.85 -3.90
CA THR A 71 6.04 -17.21 -5.05
C THR A 71 5.19 -16.01 -4.62
N PRO A 72 5.56 -14.78 -5.00
CA PRO A 72 4.74 -13.60 -4.72
C PRO A 72 3.43 -13.69 -5.51
N VAL A 73 2.31 -13.36 -4.86
CA VAL A 73 0.98 -13.32 -5.51
C VAL A 73 0.56 -11.88 -5.78
N GLY A 74 0.65 -11.00 -4.78
CA GLY A 74 0.33 -9.59 -4.97
C GLY A 74 0.01 -8.84 -3.68
N TRP A 75 -0.16 -7.53 -3.84
CA TRP A 75 -0.55 -6.61 -2.77
C TRP A 75 -2.01 -6.21 -2.91
N GLU A 76 -2.68 -5.98 -1.78
CA GLU A 76 -4.05 -5.48 -1.74
C GLU A 76 -4.21 -4.51 -0.58
N ALA A 77 -4.94 -3.41 -0.80
CA ALA A 77 -5.26 -2.44 0.23
C ALA A 77 -6.78 -2.34 0.41
N ILE A 78 -7.21 -2.32 1.66
CA ILE A 78 -8.62 -2.20 2.04
C ILE A 78 -8.74 -0.98 2.96
N ASP A 79 -9.49 0.05 2.52
CA ASP A 79 -9.81 1.19 3.37
C ASP A 79 -10.69 0.74 4.55
N VAL A 80 -10.23 0.97 5.78
CA VAL A 80 -10.98 0.68 7.02
C VAL A 80 -11.41 1.95 7.77
N ASP A 81 -10.83 3.09 7.41
CA ASP A 81 -11.30 4.44 7.73
C ASP A 81 -10.82 5.41 6.64
N LYS A 82 -11.26 6.68 6.69
CA LYS A 82 -10.98 7.71 5.65
C LYS A 82 -9.50 7.86 5.25
N SER A 83 -8.57 7.55 6.14
CA SER A 83 -7.13 7.63 5.89
C SER A 83 -6.38 6.46 6.53
N VAL A 84 -7.08 5.35 6.78
CA VAL A 84 -6.51 4.16 7.42
C VAL A 84 -6.81 2.96 6.55
N TYR A 85 -5.77 2.24 6.23
CA TYR A 85 -5.79 1.08 5.35
C TYR A 85 -5.30 -0.14 6.09
N PHE A 86 -5.92 -1.26 5.75
CA PHE A 86 -5.37 -2.57 5.99
C PHE A 86 -4.75 -3.04 4.68
N VAL A 87 -3.44 -3.27 4.69
CA VAL A 87 -2.71 -3.72 3.49
C VAL A 87 -2.28 -5.16 3.70
N THR A 88 -2.46 -6.01 2.68
CA THR A 88 -1.97 -7.37 2.67
C THR A 88 -0.98 -7.60 1.54
N PHE A 89 0.02 -8.42 1.83
CA PHE A 89 0.87 -9.03 0.83
C PHE A 89 0.61 -10.53 0.81
N HIS A 90 0.09 -11.03 -0.31
CA HIS A 90 -0.19 -12.44 -0.54
C HIS A 90 1.01 -13.11 -1.23
N TYR A 91 1.39 -14.27 -0.73
CA TYR A 91 2.47 -15.08 -1.30
C TYR A 91 2.19 -16.57 -1.10
N ARG A 92 3.02 -17.42 -1.70
CA ARG A 92 3.01 -18.88 -1.48
C ARG A 92 4.38 -19.34 -1.04
N VAL A 93 4.42 -20.31 -0.14
CA VAL A 93 5.62 -21.07 0.24
C VAL A 93 5.29 -22.54 0.06
N ASN A 94 5.99 -23.27 -0.81
CA ASN A 94 5.69 -24.67 -1.12
C ASN A 94 4.21 -24.89 -1.54
N GLU A 95 3.67 -24.00 -2.38
CA GLU A 95 2.25 -23.97 -2.80
C GLU A 95 1.22 -23.69 -1.68
N ILE A 96 1.67 -23.54 -0.43
CA ILE A 96 0.82 -23.15 0.70
C ILE A 96 0.65 -21.64 0.66
N LYS A 97 -0.61 -21.18 0.65
CA LYS A 97 -0.94 -19.76 0.67
C LYS A 97 -0.54 -19.17 2.02
N GLN A 98 0.15 -18.04 1.96
CA GLN A 98 0.58 -17.28 3.10
C GLN A 98 0.24 -15.81 2.87
N LEU A 99 0.16 -15.02 3.94
CA LEU A 99 0.03 -13.58 3.78
C LEU A 99 0.69 -12.82 4.92
N TRP A 100 1.10 -11.60 4.63
CA TRP A 100 1.44 -10.58 5.62
C TRP A 100 0.39 -9.49 5.63
N ALA A 101 0.18 -8.91 6.80
CA ALA A 101 -0.81 -7.85 7.00
C ALA A 101 -0.18 -6.65 7.68
N PHE A 102 -0.66 -5.46 7.31
CA PHE A 102 -0.13 -4.19 7.77
C PHE A 102 -1.27 -3.22 8.11
N HIS A 103 -1.13 -2.53 9.23
CA HIS A 103 -1.85 -1.29 9.50
C HIS A 103 -1.12 -0.15 8.83
N VAL A 104 -1.84 0.68 8.07
CA VAL A 104 -1.28 1.87 7.45
C VAL A 104 -2.18 3.08 7.73
N ALA A 105 -1.65 4.08 8.42
CA ALA A 105 -2.32 5.37 8.61
C ALA A 105 -1.65 6.43 7.72
N LEU A 106 -2.36 6.87 6.67
CA LEU A 106 -1.79 7.79 5.67
C LEU A 106 -1.50 9.20 6.25
N LYS A 107 -2.23 9.61 7.28
CA LYS A 107 -2.13 10.99 7.83
C LYS A 107 -0.79 11.27 8.51
N ASP A 108 -0.24 10.29 9.20
CA ASP A 108 1.00 10.41 9.97
C ASP A 108 2.10 9.48 9.45
N GLY A 109 1.79 8.66 8.43
CA GLY A 109 2.73 7.72 7.83
C GLY A 109 3.00 6.51 8.73
N THR A 110 2.18 6.26 9.74
CA THR A 110 2.34 5.10 10.63
C THR A 110 2.09 3.82 9.86
N VAL A 111 3.05 2.90 9.94
CA VAL A 111 2.97 1.56 9.35
C VAL A 111 3.38 0.54 10.39
N GLU A 112 2.51 -0.43 10.66
CA GLU A 112 2.76 -1.50 11.62
C GLU A 112 2.42 -2.85 11.00
N LYS A 113 3.36 -3.81 11.05
CA LYS A 113 3.07 -5.19 10.71
C LYS A 113 2.13 -5.78 11.76
N LEU A 114 1.08 -6.44 11.29
CA LEU A 114 0.12 -7.14 12.13
C LEU A 114 0.51 -8.62 12.16
N GLU A 115 0.82 -9.10 13.35
CA GLU A 115 1.12 -10.51 13.60
C GLU A 115 -0.08 -11.17 14.25
N LEU A 116 -0.31 -12.44 13.90
CA LEU A 116 -1.18 -13.29 14.71
C LEU A 116 -0.33 -13.79 15.87
N GLY A 117 -0.71 -13.43 17.09
CA GLY A 117 -0.12 -14.03 18.29
C GLY A 117 -0.33 -15.55 18.32
N GLU A 118 0.37 -16.25 19.21
CA GLU A 118 0.31 -17.72 19.34
C GLU A 118 -1.12 -18.27 19.51
N ASP A 119 -2.03 -17.47 20.06
CA ASP A 119 -3.43 -17.80 20.27
C ASP A 119 -4.37 -17.36 19.12
N GLY A 120 -3.83 -16.70 18.10
CA GLY A 120 -4.58 -16.12 16.98
C GLY A 120 -5.48 -14.94 17.36
N LEU A 121 -5.41 -14.43 18.59
CA LEU A 121 -6.33 -13.41 19.09
C LEU A 121 -5.88 -11.98 18.83
N ASP A 122 -4.58 -11.73 18.60
CA ASP A 122 -4.12 -10.35 18.40
C ASP A 122 -4.69 -9.72 17.13
N GLY A 123 -4.80 -10.49 16.05
CA GLY A 123 -5.55 -10.09 14.86
C GLY A 123 -7.00 -9.73 15.17
N ASN A 124 -7.70 -10.55 15.98
CA ASN A 124 -9.07 -10.29 16.42
C ASN A 124 -9.20 -8.99 17.23
N ARG A 125 -8.28 -8.76 18.16
CA ARG A 125 -8.28 -7.58 19.04
C ARG A 125 -8.09 -6.31 18.23
N TYR A 126 -7.10 -6.30 17.35
CA TYR A 126 -6.82 -5.17 16.46
C TYR A 126 -8.03 -4.88 15.55
N ILE A 127 -8.62 -5.91 14.96
CA ILE A 127 -9.85 -5.80 14.16
C ILE A 127 -11.01 -5.20 14.96
N SER A 128 -11.23 -5.67 16.19
CA SER A 128 -12.28 -5.16 17.07
C SER A 128 -12.07 -3.68 17.39
N ARG A 129 -10.82 -3.25 17.58
CA ARG A 129 -10.46 -1.84 17.78
C ARG A 129 -10.83 -1.01 16.56
N ILE A 130 -10.46 -1.42 15.34
CA ILE A 130 -10.85 -0.72 14.10
C ILE A 130 -12.37 -0.52 14.04
N ILE A 131 -13.14 -1.58 14.32
CA ILE A 131 -14.62 -1.50 14.29
C ILE A 131 -15.13 -0.41 15.25
N SER A 132 -14.50 -0.28 16.41
CA SER A 132 -14.92 0.70 17.43
C SER A 132 -14.47 2.14 17.14
N THR A 133 -13.42 2.35 16.34
CA THR A 133 -12.80 3.68 16.14
C THR A 133 -12.99 4.28 14.76
N SER A 134 -13.44 3.50 13.78
CA SER A 134 -13.62 3.97 12.40
C SER A 134 -14.78 4.96 12.26
N SER A 135 -14.64 5.91 11.33
CA SER A 135 -15.71 6.85 10.97
C SER A 135 -16.72 6.28 9.97
N TYR A 136 -16.51 5.06 9.45
CA TYR A 136 -17.42 4.42 8.52
C TYR A 136 -18.67 3.84 9.21
N PRO A 137 -19.80 3.73 8.49
CA PRO A 137 -20.95 2.98 8.96
C PRO A 137 -20.57 1.54 9.31
N ARG A 138 -21.12 1.05 10.42
CA ARG A 138 -20.77 -0.26 10.99
C ARG A 138 -21.00 -1.40 10.00
N GLU A 139 -22.03 -1.31 9.17
CA GLU A 139 -22.37 -2.31 8.16
C GLU A 139 -21.27 -2.40 7.08
N LYS A 140 -20.85 -1.25 6.54
CA LYS A 140 -19.78 -1.18 5.52
C LYS A 140 -18.47 -1.73 6.09
N LEU A 141 -18.14 -1.33 7.30
CA LEU A 141 -16.90 -1.73 7.95
C LEU A 141 -16.89 -3.22 8.31
N SER A 142 -18.01 -3.75 8.82
CA SER A 142 -18.16 -5.17 9.16
C SER A 142 -17.90 -6.08 7.97
N VAL A 143 -18.35 -5.71 6.77
CA VAL A 143 -18.09 -6.48 5.54
C VAL A 143 -16.59 -6.52 5.23
N LYS A 144 -15.94 -5.35 5.16
CA LYS A 144 -14.51 -5.22 4.87
C LYS A 144 -13.64 -5.94 5.88
N VAL A 145 -13.96 -5.77 7.16
CA VAL A 145 -13.23 -6.39 8.27
C VAL A 145 -13.40 -7.90 8.31
N LYS A 146 -14.60 -8.43 8.01
CA LYS A 146 -14.81 -9.88 7.89
C LYS A 146 -13.98 -10.48 6.77
N GLU A 147 -13.81 -9.76 5.67
CA GLU A 147 -12.98 -10.20 4.55
C GLU A 147 -11.50 -10.27 4.96
N VAL A 148 -11.01 -9.21 5.60
CA VAL A 148 -9.67 -9.18 6.21
C VAL A 148 -9.46 -10.36 7.18
N PHE A 149 -10.40 -10.57 8.10
CA PHE A 149 -10.26 -11.60 9.12
C PHE A 149 -10.25 -13.01 8.53
N LYS A 150 -11.13 -13.28 7.55
CA LYS A 150 -11.12 -14.55 6.81
C LYS A 150 -9.73 -14.81 6.23
N ARG A 151 -9.13 -13.82 5.58
CA ARG A 151 -7.80 -13.97 4.98
C ARG A 151 -6.74 -14.29 6.04
N LEU A 152 -6.76 -13.57 7.16
CA LEU A 152 -5.79 -13.76 8.25
C LEU A 152 -5.85 -15.16 8.89
N ILE A 153 -7.05 -15.69 9.18
CA ILE A 153 -7.18 -17.01 9.83
C ILE A 153 -6.70 -18.15 8.94
N PHE A 154 -6.79 -18.01 7.61
CA PHE A 154 -6.44 -19.06 6.66
C PHE A 154 -4.99 -18.94 6.11
N GLN A 155 -4.08 -18.35 6.90
CA GLN A 155 -2.63 -18.52 6.73
C GLN A 155 -2.19 -19.96 7.00
#